data_AF-A0A430VHY6-F1
#
_entry.id   AF-A0A430VHY6-F1
#
_cell.length_a   1.000
_cell.length_b   1.000
_cell.length_c   1.000
_cell.angle_alpha   90.00
_cell.angle_beta   90.00
_cell.angle_gamma   90.00
#
_symmetry.space_group_name_H-M   'P 1'
#
loop_
_entity.id
_entity.type
_entity.pdbx_description
1 polymer ?
#
loop_
_entity_poly.entity_id
_entity_poly.type
_entity_poly.pdbx_seq_one_letter_code
_entity_poly.pdbx_strand_id
1 'polypeptide(L)'
;HQVLLTLYGLFQSGEILPHLQATFTAALLGLFWGVLLGGSLGLLAAFSPLFADMLEPIMLLLNAIPRVILAPLFVIWLGIGLASKVALSLVLVSVLLFFAVYGGVRNVDPRLVERVETLGGGRLWLLKEVYLPSLAAWVLSSLKVAVGFAFTGA
;
A
#
# COMPACT_ATOMS: atom_id res chain seq x y z
N HIS A 1 15.83 -11.57 -36.62
CA HIS A 1 14.69 -12.23 -37.29
C HIS A 1 14.07 -13.35 -36.44
N GLN A 2 14.85 -14.26 -35.85
CA GLN A 2 14.33 -15.33 -34.97
C GLN A 2 13.64 -14.80 -33.70
N VAL A 3 14.18 -13.77 -33.03
CA VAL A 3 13.56 -13.16 -31.83
C VAL A 3 12.16 -12.57 -32.09
N LEU A 4 11.95 -11.96 -33.26
CA LEU A 4 10.65 -11.39 -33.64
C LEU A 4 9.61 -12.48 -33.92
N LEU A 5 10.03 -13.61 -34.50
CA LEU A 5 9.17 -14.76 -34.74
C LEU A 5 8.84 -15.51 -33.43
N THR A 6 9.77 -15.59 -32.48
CA THR A 6 9.51 -16.15 -31.14
C THR A 6 8.57 -15.26 -30.33
N LEU A 7 8.73 -13.93 -30.40
CA LEU A 7 7.81 -12.96 -29.78
C LEU A 7 6.39 -13.05 -30.37
N TYR A 8 6.29 -13.20 -31.69
CA TYR A 8 5.00 -13.38 -32.37
C TYR A 8 4.35 -14.73 -32.06
N GLY A 9 5.14 -15.81 -31.99
CA GLY A 9 4.69 -17.14 -31.60
C GLY A 9 4.21 -17.23 -30.15
N LEU A 10 4.87 -16.53 -29.21
CA LEU A 10 4.46 -16.42 -27.80
C LEU A 10 3.14 -15.65 -27.61
N PHE A 11 2.87 -14.64 -28.45
CA PHE A 11 1.59 -13.93 -28.45
C PHE A 11 0.46 -14.74 -29.12
N GLN A 12 0.77 -15.54 -30.15
CA GLN A 12 -0.21 -16.43 -30.79
C GLN A 12 -0.50 -17.71 -30.00
N SER A 13 0.43 -18.20 -29.16
CA SER A 13 0.24 -19.43 -28.38
C SER A 13 -0.78 -19.29 -27.25
N GLY A 14 -1.14 -18.07 -26.87
CA GLY A 14 -2.08 -17.80 -25.76
C GLY A 14 -1.52 -18.13 -24.37
N GLU A 15 -0.29 -18.61 -24.27
CA GLU A 15 0.37 -18.99 -23.01
C GLU A 15 0.74 -17.78 -22.13
N ILE A 16 0.94 -16.60 -22.72
CA ILE A 16 1.21 -15.37 -21.96
C ILE A 16 -0.03 -14.92 -21.16
N LEU A 17 -1.23 -15.09 -21.72
CA LEU A 17 -2.49 -14.61 -21.12
C LEU A 17 -2.72 -15.12 -19.68
N PRO A 18 -2.59 -16.43 -19.38
CA PRO A 18 -2.77 -16.94 -18.02
C PRO A 18 -1.67 -16.44 -17.05
N HIS A 19 -0.43 -16.24 -17.51
CA HIS A 19 0.64 -15.68 -16.67
C HIS A 19 0.42 -14.20 -16.37
N LEU A 20 -0.02 -13.41 -17.37
CA LEU A 20 -0.43 -12.02 -17.18
C LEU A 20 -1.60 -11.92 -16.21
N GLN A 21 -2.63 -12.75 -16.40
CA GLN A 21 -3.80 -12.77 -15.54
C GLN A 21 -3.44 -13.12 -14.10
N ALA A 22 -2.55 -14.08 -13.87
CA ALA A 22 -2.10 -14.46 -12.54
C ALA A 22 -1.34 -13.31 -11.83
N THR A 23 -0.43 -12.63 -12.52
CA THR A 23 0.29 -11.47 -11.97
C THR A 23 -0.65 -10.30 -11.69
N PHE A 24 -1.56 -9.97 -12.62
CA PHE A 24 -2.55 -8.91 -12.41
C PHE A 24 -3.48 -9.22 -11.24
N THR A 25 -3.95 -10.46 -11.12
CA THR A 25 -4.83 -10.88 -10.02
C THR A 25 -4.10 -10.81 -8.69
N ALA A 26 -2.84 -11.26 -8.63
CA ALA A 26 -2.03 -11.18 -7.43
C ALA A 26 -1.81 -9.72 -6.99
N ALA A 27 -1.43 -8.86 -7.93
CA ALA A 27 -1.20 -7.44 -7.68
C ALA A 27 -2.46 -6.74 -7.19
N LEU A 28 -3.61 -6.98 -7.83
CA LEU A 28 -4.87 -6.32 -7.44
C LEU A 28 -5.37 -6.79 -6.08
N LEU A 29 -5.31 -8.09 -5.78
CA LEU A 29 -5.72 -8.61 -4.48
C LEU A 29 -4.79 -8.14 -3.36
N GLY A 30 -3.47 -8.21 -3.58
CA GLY A 30 -2.50 -7.73 -2.60
C GLY A 30 -2.58 -6.22 -2.39
N LEU A 31 -2.81 -5.44 -3.45
CA LEU A 31 -3.08 -4.01 -3.34
C LEU A 31 -4.35 -3.72 -2.54
N PHE A 32 -5.46 -4.37 -2.89
CA PHE A 32 -6.75 -4.14 -2.24
C PHE A 32 -6.68 -4.42 -0.73
N TRP A 33 -6.22 -5.62 -0.36
CA TRP A 33 -6.10 -6.01 1.04
C TRP A 33 -4.99 -5.24 1.77
N GLY A 34 -3.88 -4.94 1.09
CA GLY A 34 -2.79 -4.17 1.66
C GLY A 34 -3.17 -2.72 1.95
N VAL A 35 -3.96 -2.08 1.08
CA VAL A 35 -4.50 -0.73 1.32
C VAL A 35 -5.46 -0.74 2.50
N LEU A 36 -6.37 -1.72 2.56
CA LEU A 36 -7.31 -1.85 3.68
C LEU A 36 -6.58 -2.06 5.01
N LEU A 37 -5.62 -2.98 5.05
CA LEU A 37 -4.87 -3.31 6.27
C LEU A 37 -3.92 -2.18 6.69
N GLY A 38 -3.05 -1.72 5.79
CA GLY A 38 -2.11 -0.64 6.06
C GLY A 38 -2.81 0.67 6.41
N GLY A 39 -3.88 1.01 5.67
CA GLY A 39 -4.65 2.21 5.91
C GLY A 39 -5.39 2.18 7.25
N SER A 40 -6.04 1.07 7.59
CA SER A 40 -6.73 0.94 8.88
C SER A 40 -5.77 0.96 10.06
N LEU A 41 -4.65 0.23 9.99
CA LEU A 41 -3.62 0.24 11.03
C LEU A 41 -2.96 1.62 11.18
N GLY A 42 -2.68 2.30 10.06
CA GLY A 42 -2.13 3.64 10.06
C GLY A 42 -3.07 4.67 10.70
N LEU A 43 -4.37 4.58 10.41
CA LEU A 43 -5.42 5.40 11.05
C LEU A 43 -5.52 5.11 12.55
N LEU A 44 -5.54 3.84 12.94
CA LEU A 44 -5.61 3.44 14.35
C LEU A 44 -4.41 3.96 15.15
N ALA A 45 -3.20 3.79 14.63
CA ALA A 45 -1.98 4.33 15.23
C ALA A 45 -1.99 5.87 15.27
N ALA A 46 -2.56 6.52 14.26
CA ALA A 46 -2.63 7.98 14.22
C ALA A 46 -3.54 8.57 15.31
N PHE A 47 -4.67 7.91 15.63
CA PHE A 47 -5.62 8.40 16.63
C PHE A 47 -5.38 7.89 18.05
N SER A 48 -4.57 6.85 18.23
CA SER A 48 -4.31 6.27 19.55
C SER A 48 -2.80 6.13 19.83
N PRO A 49 -2.29 6.82 20.87
CA PRO A 49 -0.89 6.72 21.28
C PRO A 49 -0.46 5.29 21.63
N LEU A 50 -1.35 4.52 22.27
CA LEU A 50 -1.08 3.12 22.62
C LEU A 50 -0.82 2.25 21.39
N PHE A 51 -1.64 2.40 20.34
CA PHE A 51 -1.45 1.65 19.10
C PHE A 51 -0.24 2.16 18.31
N ALA A 52 0.08 3.46 18.37
CA ALA A 52 1.30 4.00 17.78
C ALA A 52 2.55 3.34 18.36
N ASP A 53 2.66 3.33 19.69
CA ASP A 53 3.83 2.79 20.42
C ASP A 53 4.04 1.29 20.15
N MET A 54 2.98 0.56 19.80
CA MET A 54 3.05 -0.86 19.44
C MET A 54 3.29 -1.10 17.94
N LEU A 55 2.55 -0.41 17.06
CA LEU A 55 2.55 -0.69 15.62
C LEU A 55 3.73 -0.04 14.90
N GLU A 56 4.15 1.15 15.32
CA GLU A 56 5.25 1.88 14.66
C GLU A 56 6.56 1.07 14.67
N PRO A 57 7.03 0.51 15.81
CA PRO A 57 8.24 -0.33 15.81
C PRO A 57 8.11 -1.57 14.93
N ILE A 58 6.94 -2.22 14.93
CA ILE A 58 6.68 -3.41 14.11
C ILE A 58 6.76 -3.06 12.62
N MET A 59 6.10 -1.99 12.21
CA MET A 59 6.09 -1.53 10.82
C MET A 59 7.48 -1.06 10.38
N LEU A 60 8.25 -0.47 11.29
CA LEU A 60 9.62 -0.03 11.02
C LEU A 60 10.55 -1.23 10.82
N LEU A 61 10.40 -2.28 11.63
CA LEU A 61 11.11 -3.54 11.46
C LEU A 61 10.75 -4.21 10.12
N LEU A 62 9.47 -4.26 9.77
CA LEU A 62 9.02 -4.80 8.48
C LEU A 62 9.58 -4.02 7.29
N ASN A 63 9.65 -2.69 7.39
CA ASN A 63 10.24 -1.85 6.35
C ASN A 63 11.76 -2.03 6.24
N ALA A 64 12.44 -2.35 7.34
CA ALA A 64 13.89 -2.60 7.35
C ALA A 64 14.27 -3.94 6.69
N ILE A 65 13.34 -4.90 6.59
CA ILE A 65 13.61 -6.17 5.92
C ILE A 65 13.84 -5.91 4.42
N PRO A 66 14.99 -6.33 3.85
CA PRO A 66 15.23 -6.21 2.43
C PRO A 66 14.16 -6.95 1.63
N ARG A 67 13.47 -6.22 0.75
CA ARG A 67 12.31 -6.74 0.00
C ARG A 67 12.64 -7.96 -0.85
N VAL A 68 13.87 -8.03 -1.35
CA VAL A 68 14.38 -9.17 -2.14
C VAL A 68 14.36 -10.49 -1.37
N ILE A 69 14.40 -10.45 -0.02
CA ILE A 69 14.36 -11.64 0.85
C ILE A 69 12.93 -12.08 1.14
N LEU A 70 11.96 -11.16 1.11
CA LEU A 70 10.56 -11.48 1.41
C LEU A 70 9.94 -12.43 0.38
N ALA A 71 10.26 -12.25 -0.90
CA ALA A 71 9.75 -13.10 -1.97
C ALA A 71 10.08 -14.60 -1.77
N PRO A 72 11.35 -15.02 -1.61
CA PRO A 72 11.67 -16.42 -1.36
C PRO A 72 11.09 -16.93 -0.03
N LEU A 73 10.99 -16.08 1.00
CA LEU A 73 10.38 -16.48 2.27
C LEU A 73 8.91 -16.86 2.11
N PHE A 74 8.10 -16.03 1.44
CA PHE A 74 6.70 -16.37 1.17
C PHE A 74 6.53 -17.58 0.26
N VAL A 75 7.45 -17.80 -0.69
CA VAL A 75 7.44 -19.00 -1.53
C VAL A 75 7.72 -20.26 -0.70
N ILE A 76 8.64 -20.21 0.27
CA ILE A 76 8.92 -21.36 1.14
C ILE A 76 7.71 -21.69 2.04
N TRP A 77 7.01 -20.67 2.55
CA TRP A 77 5.88 -20.88 3.48
C TRP A 77 4.56 -21.22 2.79
N LEU A 78 4.23 -20.51 1.72
CA LEU A 78 2.91 -20.60 1.05
C LEU A 78 2.98 -21.40 -0.25
N GLY A 79 4.18 -21.84 -0.65
CA GLY A 79 4.43 -22.52 -1.91
C GLY A 79 4.56 -21.56 -3.09
N ILE A 80 4.93 -22.12 -4.23
CA ILE A 80 4.99 -21.40 -5.51
C ILE A 80 3.55 -21.22 -6.01
N GLY A 81 3.09 -19.98 -6.19
CA GLY A 81 1.75 -19.74 -6.74
C GLY A 81 1.20 -18.36 -6.44
N LEU A 82 -0.12 -18.22 -6.59
CA LEU A 82 -0.83 -16.96 -6.37
C LEU A 82 -0.74 -16.49 -4.92
N ALA A 83 -0.81 -17.41 -3.95
CA ALA A 83 -0.85 -17.08 -2.53
C ALA A 83 0.42 -16.36 -2.05
N SER A 84 1.61 -16.84 -2.45
CA SER A 84 2.89 -16.20 -2.08
C SER A 84 3.06 -14.81 -2.68
N LYS A 85 2.64 -14.63 -3.94
CA LYS A 85 2.62 -13.33 -4.64
C LYS A 85 1.67 -12.33 -3.98
N VAL A 86 0.44 -12.77 -3.69
CA VAL A 86 -0.57 -11.94 -3.00
C VAL A 86 -0.07 -11.54 -1.61
N ALA A 87 0.48 -12.48 -0.84
CA ALA A 87 1.01 -12.20 0.50
C ALA A 87 2.15 -11.17 0.47
N LEU A 88 3.08 -11.32 -0.47
CA LEU A 88 4.18 -10.36 -0.66
C LEU A 88 3.64 -8.97 -1.01
N SER A 89 2.77 -8.87 -2.02
CA SER A 89 2.13 -7.60 -2.40
C SER A 89 1.37 -6.96 -1.24
N LEU A 90 0.60 -7.76 -0.48
CA LEU A 90 -0.16 -7.30 0.68
C LEU A 90 0.75 -6.68 1.73
N VAL A 91 1.83 -7.36 2.12
CA VAL A 91 2.74 -6.87 3.16
C VAL A 91 3.44 -5.58 2.71
N LEU A 92 3.96 -5.55 1.47
CA LEU A 92 4.64 -4.37 0.94
C LEU A 92 3.73 -3.14 0.90
N VAL A 93 2.50 -3.33 0.41
CA VAL A 93 1.50 -2.25 0.34
C VAL A 93 1.06 -1.84 1.75
N SER A 94 0.86 -2.79 2.67
CA SER A 94 0.41 -2.48 4.04
C SER A 94 1.40 -1.60 4.78
N VAL A 95 2.69 -1.93 4.73
CA VAL A 95 3.74 -1.17 5.41
C VAL A 95 3.87 0.24 4.81
N LEU A 96 3.83 0.36 3.49
CA LEU A 96 3.84 1.66 2.81
C LEU A 96 2.65 2.53 3.24
N LEU A 97 1.44 1.97 3.16
CA LEU A 97 0.21 2.71 3.44
C LEU A 97 0.10 3.06 4.93
N PHE A 98 0.61 2.20 5.82
CA PHE A 98 0.70 2.50 7.25
C PHE A 98 1.48 3.79 7.48
N PHE A 99 2.74 3.86 7.01
CA PHE A 99 3.59 5.04 7.22
C PHE A 99 3.05 6.26 6.51
N ALA A 100 2.47 6.06 5.33
CA ALA A 100 1.81 7.12 4.62
C ALA A 100 0.71 7.72 5.51
N VAL A 101 -0.29 6.93 5.89
CA VAL A 101 -1.44 7.42 6.66
C VAL A 101 -1.02 7.96 8.03
N TYR A 102 -0.18 7.23 8.76
CA TYR A 102 0.31 7.62 10.08
C TYR A 102 1.05 8.96 10.05
N GLY A 103 1.99 9.11 9.10
CA GLY A 103 2.73 10.35 8.90
C GLY A 103 1.85 11.48 8.38
N GLY A 104 0.91 11.19 7.49
CA GLY A 104 -0.02 12.17 6.93
C GLY A 104 -0.94 12.80 7.99
N VAL A 105 -1.42 12.00 8.94
CA VAL A 105 -2.27 12.51 10.03
C VAL A 105 -1.46 13.28 11.08
N ARG A 106 -0.27 12.80 11.46
CA ARG A 106 0.58 13.49 12.45
C ARG A 106 1.26 14.76 11.93
N ASN A 107 1.54 14.85 10.63
CA ASN A 107 2.13 16.03 10.00
C ASN A 107 1.09 17.04 9.49
N VAL A 108 -0.17 16.94 9.92
CA VAL A 108 -1.11 18.02 9.60
C VAL A 108 -0.64 19.30 10.28
N ASP A 109 -0.48 20.35 9.47
CA ASP A 109 0.04 21.64 9.88
C ASP A 109 -0.72 22.16 11.13
N PRO A 110 -0.03 22.38 12.26
CA PRO A 110 -0.65 22.95 13.48
C PRO A 110 -1.39 24.25 13.21
N ARG A 111 -0.99 25.02 12.18
CA ARG A 111 -1.62 26.29 11.79
C ARG A 111 -3.01 26.13 11.20
N LEU A 112 -3.34 24.96 10.66
CA LEU A 112 -4.68 24.63 10.18
C LEU A 112 -5.65 24.32 11.33
N VAL A 113 -5.14 23.72 12.41
CA VAL A 113 -5.88 23.47 13.64
C VAL A 113 -6.17 24.79 14.38
N GLU A 114 -5.14 25.63 14.53
CA GLU A 114 -5.20 26.90 15.27
C GLU A 114 -6.16 27.91 14.61
N ARG A 115 -6.23 27.93 13.27
CA ARG A 115 -7.14 28.81 12.49
C ARG A 115 -8.61 28.47 12.63
N VAL A 116 -8.96 27.21 12.88
CA VAL A 116 -10.37 26.84 13.01
C VAL A 116 -10.84 26.87 14.47
N GLU A 117 -9.95 26.67 15.43
CA GLU A 117 -10.24 27.00 16.84
C GLU A 117 -10.53 28.49 17.01
N THR A 118 -9.78 29.39 16.34
CA THR A 118 -10.05 30.84 16.38
C THR A 118 -11.33 31.28 15.66
N LEU A 119 -11.84 30.47 14.71
CA LEU A 119 -13.07 30.76 13.96
C LEU A 119 -14.32 30.08 14.54
N GLY A 120 -14.21 29.36 15.68
CA GLY A 120 -15.35 28.74 16.37
C GLY A 120 -15.91 27.49 15.67
N GLY A 121 -15.19 26.91 14.71
CA GLY A 121 -15.61 25.71 13.98
C GLY A 121 -15.31 24.43 14.78
N GLY A 122 -16.32 23.59 15.01
CA GLY A 122 -16.13 22.30 15.69
C GLY A 122 -15.30 21.30 14.86
N ARG A 123 -14.61 20.37 15.54
CA ARG A 123 -13.73 19.31 14.96
C ARG A 123 -14.27 18.60 13.71
N LEU A 124 -15.59 18.44 13.61
CA LEU A 124 -16.29 17.78 12.49
C LEU A 124 -16.31 18.60 11.18
N TRP A 125 -16.21 19.93 11.25
CA TRP A 125 -16.24 20.81 10.07
C TRP A 125 -14.85 20.93 9.41
N LEU A 126 -13.79 21.04 10.23
CA LEU A 126 -12.38 20.88 9.81
C LEU A 126 -12.16 19.57 9.03
N LEU A 127 -12.61 18.46 9.63
CA LEU A 127 -12.45 17.11 9.09
C LEU A 127 -13.03 16.97 7.67
N LYS A 128 -14.20 17.57 7.43
CA LYS A 128 -14.92 17.44 6.15
C LYS A 128 -14.40 18.38 5.06
N GLU A 129 -14.13 19.63 5.40
CA GLU A 129 -13.90 20.66 4.38
C GLU A 129 -12.42 20.86 4.02
N VAL A 130 -11.49 20.50 4.92
CA VAL A 130 -10.06 20.79 4.74
C VAL A 130 -9.19 19.53 4.75
N TYR A 131 -9.48 18.60 5.66
CA TYR A 131 -8.73 17.34 5.75
C TYR A 131 -9.11 16.37 4.63
N LEU A 132 -10.39 16.19 4.34
CA LEU A 132 -10.88 15.28 3.30
C LEU A 132 -10.29 15.55 1.89
N PRO A 133 -10.29 16.78 1.35
CA PRO A 133 -9.74 17.05 0.02
C PRO A 133 -8.21 16.94 -0.02
N SER A 134 -7.52 17.36 1.05
CA SER A 134 -6.06 17.25 1.16
C SER A 134 -5.61 15.78 1.29
N LEU A 135 -6.33 14.97 2.07
CA LEU A 135 -6.12 13.53 2.18
C LEU A 135 -6.45 12.81 0.88
N ALA A 136 -7.47 13.23 0.12
CA ALA A 136 -7.80 12.64 -1.17
C ALA A 136 -6.67 12.81 -2.20
N ALA A 137 -6.07 14.01 -2.29
CA ALA A 137 -4.91 14.25 -3.15
C ALA A 137 -3.69 13.41 -2.73
N TRP A 138 -3.53 13.21 -1.42
CA TRP A 138 -2.43 12.43 -0.87
C TRP A 138 -2.63 10.92 -1.07
N VAL A 139 -3.85 10.40 -0.88
CA VAL A 139 -4.25 9.03 -1.18
C VAL A 139 -4.08 8.73 -2.68
N LEU A 140 -4.47 9.65 -3.57
CA LEU A 140 -4.25 9.52 -5.01
C LEU A 140 -2.75 9.48 -5.37
N SER A 141 -1.93 10.29 -4.71
CA SER A 141 -0.47 10.29 -4.89
C SER A 141 0.17 8.99 -4.39
N SER A 142 -0.22 8.52 -3.21
CA SER A 142 0.22 7.25 -2.63
C SER A 142 -0.24 6.04 -3.45
N LEU A 143 -1.38 6.13 -4.14
CA LEU A 143 -1.90 5.04 -4.96
C LEU A 143 -0.94 4.69 -6.11
N LYS A 144 -0.31 5.69 -6.74
CA LYS A 144 0.67 5.45 -7.83
C LYS A 144 1.89 4.65 -7.34
N VAL A 145 2.36 4.94 -6.13
CA VAL A 145 3.49 4.23 -5.51
C VAL A 145 3.05 2.84 -5.03
N ALA A 146 1.84 2.72 -4.46
CA ALA A 146 1.27 1.46 -4.02
C ALA A 146 1.07 0.48 -5.17
N VAL A 147 0.62 0.96 -6.34
CA VAL A 147 0.54 0.17 -7.58
C VAL A 147 1.91 -0.37 -7.96
N GLY A 148 2.96 0.45 -7.95
CA GLY A 148 4.33 0.00 -8.22
C GLY A 148 4.79 -1.13 -7.29
N PHE A 149 4.47 -1.04 -6.00
CA PHE A 149 4.81 -2.12 -5.05
C PHE A 149 3.95 -3.36 -5.20
N ALA A 150 2.69 -3.21 -5.56
CA ALA A 150 1.81 -4.34 -5.84
C ALA A 150 2.32 -5.18 -7.01
N PHE A 151 2.75 -4.53 -8.10
CA PHE A 151 3.36 -5.21 -9.24
C PHE A 151 4.76 -5.75 -8.95
N THR A 152 5.51 -5.15 -8.03
CA THR A 152 6.82 -5.70 -7.60
C THR A 152 6.65 -6.99 -6.80
N GLY A 153 5.54 -7.13 -6.08
CA GLY A 153 5.24 -8.32 -5.28
C GLY A 153 4.54 -9.45 -6.06
N ALA A 154 4.03 -9.17 -7.26
CA ALA A 154 3.22 -10.08 -8.06
C ALA A 154 4.01 -10.78 -9.17
#